data_AF-M8C7H4-F1
#
_entry.id   AF-M8C7H4-F1
#
_cell.length_a   1.000
_cell.length_b   1.000
_cell.length_c   1.000
_cell.angle_alpha   90.00
_cell.angle_beta   90.00
_cell.angle_gamma   90.00
#
_symmetry.space_group_name_H-M   'P 1'
#
loop_
_entity.id
_entity.type
_entity.pdbx_description
1 polymer ?
#
loop_
_entity_poly.entity_id
_entity_poly.type
_entity_poly.pdbx_seq_one_letter_code
_entity_poly.pdbx_strand_id
1 'polypeptide(L)'
;MGTIELTKIAQRMISDGYTERMVQAFHTLSLAQTFGQHHSLRNWFAELDVDWVLDIWLQLHLQEASVYSLQELVERWIRALTVIIATIDKKLVTTVSNTPAAARFATVSVSTMLVFVDAIVQVKREEKLLAMLQMYICLCSASDAMSTMHAVSNWDAQSIFKEIGDTLEGEVGKLMESICETMKLLSWTLDKKLNSWATEILGGGGQVHKNIRLMVDYVVLMRKARAWTQLNTTHRHSTNKFEDMIRHATNYLKILLLKSELCSDPSLSGHPSGLKLTPECENYLDSYLDASWERVVSYIPKSNFHGPLRRWINTTSLAKFHSAFDNTYQAQKFWKVPEPRLRSLLRETIIKRVISAYNDYLKEHPELEKSVSGGSNCPKVMEEMLGELFEG
;
A
#
# COMPACT_ATOMS: atom_id res chain seq x y z
N MET A 1 8.61 -14.61 2.20
CA MET A 1 9.18 -15.58 3.17
C MET A 1 9.46 -14.84 4.47
N GLY A 2 9.09 -15.37 5.64
CA GLY A 2 9.30 -14.66 6.91
C GLY A 2 10.74 -14.77 7.43
N THR A 3 11.17 -13.83 8.29
CA THR A 3 12.54 -13.77 8.85
C THR A 3 12.99 -15.09 9.49
N ILE A 4 12.10 -15.79 10.21
CA ILE A 4 12.39 -17.09 10.82
C ILE A 4 12.81 -18.15 9.79
N GLU A 5 12.14 -18.18 8.63
CA GLU A 5 12.44 -19.13 7.57
C GLU A 5 13.78 -18.81 6.89
N LEU A 6 14.11 -17.53 6.73
CA LEU A 6 15.42 -17.10 6.21
C LEU A 6 16.55 -17.48 7.17
N THR A 7 16.35 -17.33 8.48
CA THR A 7 17.32 -17.78 9.49
C THR A 7 17.50 -19.30 9.51
N LYS A 8 16.46 -20.06 9.16
CA LYS A 8 16.57 -21.53 8.97
C LYS A 8 17.36 -21.87 7.70
N ILE A 9 17.21 -21.11 6.62
CA ILE A 9 18.03 -21.29 5.41
C ILE A 9 19.51 -21.06 5.75
N ALA A 10 19.84 -19.96 6.42
CA ALA A 10 21.20 -19.70 6.89
C ALA A 10 21.74 -20.85 7.77
N GLN A 11 20.91 -21.40 8.67
CA GLN A 11 21.32 -22.57 9.49
C GLN A 11 21.69 -23.77 8.62
N ARG A 12 20.87 -24.07 7.61
CA ARG A 12 21.06 -25.22 6.73
C ARG A 12 22.38 -25.09 5.96
N MET A 13 22.63 -23.93 5.36
CA MET A 13 23.87 -23.61 4.61
C MET A 13 25.14 -23.70 5.48
N ILE A 14 25.01 -23.49 6.79
CA ILE A 14 26.12 -23.72 7.73
C ILE A 14 26.25 -25.21 8.03
N SER A 15 25.13 -25.88 8.36
CA SER A 15 25.14 -27.29 8.78
C SER A 15 25.57 -28.27 7.70
N ASP A 16 25.34 -27.97 6.43
CA ASP A 16 25.79 -28.77 5.27
C ASP A 16 27.22 -28.43 4.82
N GLY A 17 27.88 -27.50 5.53
CA GLY A 17 29.23 -27.02 5.26
C GLY A 17 29.36 -26.13 4.02
N TYR A 18 28.27 -25.72 3.37
CA TYR A 18 28.33 -24.88 2.16
C TYR A 18 29.02 -23.55 2.44
N THR A 19 28.64 -22.86 3.52
CA THR A 19 29.29 -21.61 3.93
C THR A 19 30.79 -21.79 4.20
N GLU A 20 31.20 -22.93 4.76
CA GLU A 20 32.62 -23.22 5.01
C GLU A 20 33.40 -23.41 3.71
N ARG A 21 32.85 -24.17 2.76
CA ARG A 21 33.45 -24.33 1.44
C ARG A 21 33.62 -23.00 0.71
N MET A 22 32.62 -22.11 0.78
CA MET A 22 32.70 -20.79 0.15
C MET A 22 33.79 -19.90 0.76
N VAL A 23 33.87 -19.86 2.10
CA VAL A 23 34.91 -19.10 2.82
C VAL A 23 36.31 -19.62 2.49
N GLN A 24 36.51 -20.94 2.52
CA GLN A 24 37.81 -21.56 2.23
C GLN A 24 38.24 -21.34 0.77
N ALA A 25 37.31 -21.49 -0.18
CA ALA A 25 37.58 -21.23 -1.59
C ALA A 25 37.95 -19.76 -1.84
N PHE A 26 37.24 -18.83 -1.18
CA PHE A 26 37.56 -17.39 -1.25
C PHE A 26 38.95 -17.08 -0.68
N HIS A 27 39.30 -17.64 0.48
CA HIS A 27 40.60 -17.41 1.12
C HIS A 27 41.77 -17.91 0.27
N THR A 28 41.64 -19.12 -0.28
CA THR A 28 42.69 -19.75 -1.10
C THR A 28 42.97 -18.97 -2.38
N LEU A 29 41.93 -18.44 -3.02
CA LEU A 29 42.04 -17.65 -4.25
C LEU A 29 42.56 -16.23 -3.99
N SER A 30 42.19 -15.62 -2.86
CA SER A 30 42.68 -14.30 -2.43
C SER A 30 44.20 -14.30 -2.22
N LEU A 31 44.76 -15.41 -1.72
CA LEU A 31 46.21 -15.58 -1.53
C LEU A 31 46.98 -15.82 -2.85
N ALA A 32 46.34 -16.38 -3.87
CA ALA A 32 47.00 -16.76 -5.12
C ALA A 32 47.11 -15.62 -6.17
N GLN A 33 46.58 -14.42 -5.90
CA GLN A 33 46.56 -13.24 -6.80
C GLN A 33 46.18 -13.57 -8.26
N THR A 34 45.35 -14.58 -8.50
CA THR A 34 44.90 -14.93 -9.84
C THR A 34 43.69 -14.07 -10.21
N PHE A 35 43.57 -13.71 -11.50
CA PHE A 35 42.48 -12.91 -12.08
C PHE A 35 41.05 -13.50 -11.89
N GLY A 36 40.91 -14.64 -11.19
CA GLY A 36 39.64 -15.30 -10.88
C GLY A 36 39.06 -14.97 -9.49
N GLN A 37 39.33 -13.77 -8.95
CA GLN A 37 39.04 -13.34 -7.57
C GLN A 37 37.57 -13.42 -7.10
N HIS A 38 36.63 -13.88 -7.92
CA HIS A 38 35.19 -13.79 -7.61
C HIS A 38 34.39 -15.06 -7.87
N HIS A 39 34.98 -16.20 -8.23
CA HIS A 39 34.16 -17.39 -8.56
C HIS A 39 33.37 -17.94 -7.36
N SER A 40 33.96 -17.95 -6.15
CA SER A 40 33.25 -18.36 -4.93
C SER A 40 32.19 -17.33 -4.51
N LEU A 41 32.49 -16.03 -4.65
CA LEU A 41 31.53 -14.97 -4.36
C LEU A 41 30.35 -14.97 -5.36
N ARG A 42 30.62 -15.24 -6.64
CA ARG A 42 29.60 -15.40 -7.67
C ARG A 42 28.72 -16.61 -7.41
N ASN A 43 29.30 -17.76 -7.06
CA ASN A 43 28.52 -18.95 -6.69
C ASN A 43 27.69 -18.69 -5.42
N TRP A 44 28.25 -17.99 -4.44
CA TRP A 44 27.55 -17.57 -3.24
C TRP A 44 26.31 -16.72 -3.57
N PHE A 45 26.45 -15.71 -4.43
CA PHE A 45 25.32 -14.88 -4.83
C PHE A 45 24.34 -15.57 -5.77
N ALA A 46 24.80 -16.48 -6.63
CA ALA A 46 23.93 -17.28 -7.49
C ALA A 46 23.01 -18.18 -6.65
N GLU A 47 23.54 -18.81 -5.60
CA GLU A 47 22.75 -19.63 -4.66
C GLU A 47 21.70 -18.80 -3.91
N LEU A 48 21.98 -17.51 -3.71
CA LEU A 48 21.06 -16.56 -3.09
C LEU A 48 20.15 -15.83 -4.09
N ASP A 49 20.21 -16.18 -5.38
CA ASP A 49 19.44 -15.58 -6.48
C ASP A 49 19.67 -14.06 -6.62
N VAL A 50 20.92 -13.64 -6.40
CA VAL A 50 21.37 -12.24 -6.47
C VAL A 50 22.72 -12.05 -7.16
N ASP A 51 23.15 -12.96 -8.03
CA ASP A 51 24.43 -12.81 -8.76
C ASP A 51 24.49 -11.56 -9.65
N TRP A 52 23.34 -11.02 -10.04
CA TRP A 52 23.19 -9.75 -10.74
C TRP A 52 23.76 -8.54 -9.97
N VAL A 53 24.01 -8.63 -8.66
CA VAL A 53 24.70 -7.55 -7.92
C VAL A 53 26.14 -7.34 -8.37
N LEU A 54 26.73 -8.33 -9.06
CA LEU A 54 28.07 -8.27 -9.65
C LEU A 54 28.07 -7.69 -11.07
N ASP A 55 26.90 -7.44 -11.67
CA ASP A 55 26.80 -6.94 -13.04
C ASP A 55 27.22 -5.47 -13.11
N ILE A 56 28.19 -5.18 -13.99
CA ILE A 56 28.69 -3.81 -14.21
C ILE A 56 27.61 -2.91 -14.84
N TRP A 57 26.61 -3.51 -15.50
CA TRP A 57 25.49 -2.81 -16.14
C TRP A 57 24.26 -2.69 -15.23
N LEU A 58 24.34 -3.12 -13.97
CA LEU A 58 23.24 -3.08 -13.01
C LEU A 58 22.53 -1.73 -12.97
N GLN A 59 23.28 -0.63 -12.96
CA GLN A 59 22.71 0.71 -12.94
C GLN A 59 21.88 1.02 -14.20
N LEU A 60 22.34 0.62 -15.37
CA LEU A 60 21.62 0.82 -16.63
C LEU A 60 20.33 -0.01 -16.65
N HIS A 61 20.42 -1.29 -16.28
CA HIS A 61 19.27 -2.18 -16.18
C HIS A 61 18.22 -1.63 -15.21
N LEU A 62 18.62 -1.03 -14.10
CA LEU A 62 17.69 -0.44 -13.13
C LEU A 62 17.00 0.84 -13.61
N GLN A 63 17.60 1.61 -14.52
CA GLN A 63 16.92 2.76 -15.13
C GLN A 63 15.80 2.29 -16.07
N GLU A 64 16.03 1.21 -16.80
CA GLU A 64 15.10 0.66 -17.80
C GLU A 64 14.06 -0.30 -17.19
N ALA A 65 14.34 -0.88 -16.01
CA ALA A 65 13.49 -1.86 -15.35
C ALA A 65 12.07 -1.33 -15.09
N SER A 66 11.05 -2.16 -15.27
CA SER A 66 9.68 -1.83 -14.86
C SER A 66 9.57 -1.70 -13.33
N VAL A 67 8.50 -1.06 -12.83
CA VAL A 67 8.23 -0.98 -11.37
C VAL A 67 8.10 -2.36 -10.74
N TYR A 68 7.44 -3.30 -11.45
CA TYR A 68 7.30 -4.69 -11.01
C TYR A 68 8.66 -5.38 -10.92
N SER A 69 9.49 -5.24 -11.95
CA SER A 69 10.83 -5.83 -11.98
C SER A 69 11.74 -5.26 -10.89
N LEU A 70 11.66 -3.95 -10.63
CA LEU A 70 12.41 -3.30 -9.55
C LEU A 70 12.01 -3.88 -8.18
N GLN A 71 10.71 -4.04 -7.95
CA GLN A 71 10.20 -4.59 -6.70
C GLN A 71 10.63 -6.04 -6.49
N GLU A 72 10.61 -6.86 -7.54
CA GLU A 72 11.08 -8.25 -7.48
C GLU A 72 12.57 -8.35 -7.13
N LEU A 73 13.41 -7.49 -7.74
CA LEU A 73 14.84 -7.42 -7.45
C LEU A 73 15.09 -7.04 -5.98
N VAL A 74 14.34 -6.05 -5.47
CA VAL A 74 14.42 -5.62 -4.07
C VAL A 74 14.03 -6.75 -3.12
N GLU A 75 12.99 -7.52 -3.42
CA GLU A 75 12.58 -8.65 -2.60
C GLU A 75 13.59 -9.80 -2.59
N ARG A 76 14.26 -10.07 -3.73
CA ARG A 76 15.39 -11.02 -3.80
C ARG A 76 16.57 -10.51 -2.97
N TRP A 77 16.92 -9.23 -3.13
CA TRP A 77 18.00 -8.58 -2.39
C TRP A 77 17.79 -8.58 -0.87
N ILE A 78 16.58 -8.24 -0.39
CA ILE A 78 16.23 -8.25 1.04
C ILE A 78 16.40 -9.65 1.63
N ARG A 79 15.92 -10.68 0.90
CA ARG A 79 16.06 -12.08 1.32
C ARG A 79 17.53 -12.48 1.42
N ALA A 80 18.32 -12.20 0.39
CA ALA A 80 19.74 -12.54 0.34
C ALA A 80 20.54 -11.83 1.44
N LEU A 81 20.35 -10.52 1.63
CA LEU A 81 21.05 -9.77 2.68
C LEU A 81 20.69 -10.31 4.07
N THR A 82 19.41 -10.62 4.32
CA THR A 82 18.98 -11.21 5.58
C THR A 82 19.65 -12.57 5.84
N VAL A 83 19.78 -13.42 4.82
CA VAL A 83 20.47 -14.71 4.93
C VAL A 83 21.97 -14.53 5.17
N ILE A 84 22.62 -13.58 4.48
CA ILE A 84 24.04 -13.26 4.68
C ILE A 84 24.30 -12.82 6.13
N ILE A 85 23.50 -11.87 6.64
CA ILE A 85 23.64 -11.36 8.01
C ILE A 85 23.38 -12.45 9.06
N ALA A 86 22.36 -13.29 8.86
CA ALA A 86 22.09 -14.43 9.75
C ALA A 86 23.20 -15.50 9.70
N THR A 87 23.86 -15.65 8.55
CA THR A 87 25.01 -16.55 8.39
C THR A 87 26.22 -16.01 9.13
N ILE A 88 26.46 -14.70 9.04
CA ILE A 88 27.50 -13.98 9.77
C ILE A 88 27.32 -14.15 11.28
N ASP A 89 26.12 -13.88 11.79
CA ASP A 89 25.74 -14.08 13.19
C ASP A 89 26.15 -15.46 13.69
N LYS A 90 25.63 -16.49 13.03
CA LYS A 90 25.82 -17.87 13.48
C LYS A 90 27.25 -18.35 13.32
N LYS A 91 27.92 -17.99 12.24
CA LYS A 91 29.25 -18.52 11.92
C LYS A 91 30.35 -17.82 12.71
N LEU A 92 30.35 -16.49 12.73
CA LEU A 92 31.41 -15.71 13.38
C LEU A 92 31.24 -15.63 14.90
N VAL A 93 30.02 -15.78 15.44
CA VAL A 93 29.82 -15.85 16.90
C VAL A 93 30.20 -17.23 17.47
N THR A 94 30.08 -18.32 16.69
CA THR A 94 30.23 -19.69 17.23
C THR A 94 31.54 -20.40 16.91
N THR A 95 32.33 -19.96 15.91
CA THR A 95 33.57 -20.66 15.51
C THR A 95 34.82 -19.80 15.65
N VAL A 96 35.74 -20.21 16.54
CA VAL A 96 36.95 -19.48 16.91
C VAL A 96 38.13 -19.72 15.94
N SER A 97 38.09 -20.75 15.08
CA SER A 97 39.30 -21.26 14.39
C SER A 97 39.56 -20.72 12.97
N ASN A 98 38.57 -20.10 12.28
CA ASN A 98 38.71 -19.57 10.90
C ASN A 98 38.33 -18.08 10.76
N THR A 99 38.40 -17.34 11.87
CA THR A 99 37.89 -15.97 12.03
C THR A 99 38.36 -14.98 10.95
N PRO A 100 39.64 -14.91 10.54
CA PRO A 100 40.09 -13.88 9.60
C PRO A 100 39.59 -14.07 8.16
N ALA A 101 39.50 -15.32 7.69
CA ALA A 101 39.02 -15.63 6.34
C ALA A 101 37.50 -15.42 6.24
N ALA A 102 36.76 -15.88 7.25
CA ALA A 102 35.31 -15.69 7.35
C ALA A 102 34.95 -14.21 7.46
N ALA A 103 35.74 -13.43 8.21
CA ALA A 103 35.59 -11.98 8.34
C ALA A 103 35.72 -11.27 6.98
N ARG A 104 36.82 -11.50 6.26
CA ARG A 104 37.02 -10.90 4.93
C ARG A 104 35.90 -11.26 3.96
N PHE A 105 35.47 -12.52 3.97
CA PHE A 105 34.37 -12.97 3.14
C PHE A 105 33.05 -12.27 3.51
N ALA A 106 32.76 -12.11 4.81
CA ALA A 106 31.58 -11.41 5.30
C ALA A 106 31.58 -9.94 4.87
N THR A 107 32.69 -9.21 5.10
CA THR A 107 32.83 -7.81 4.69
C THR A 107 32.61 -7.66 3.20
N VAL A 108 33.33 -8.43 2.36
CA VAL A 108 33.20 -8.34 0.90
C VAL A 108 31.79 -8.70 0.44
N SER A 109 31.16 -9.70 1.05
CA SER A 109 29.78 -10.09 0.71
C SER A 109 28.79 -8.96 0.99
N VAL A 110 28.87 -8.33 2.16
CA VAL A 110 27.98 -7.21 2.50
C VAL A 110 28.29 -6.00 1.63
N SER A 111 29.54 -5.57 1.50
CA SER A 111 29.91 -4.42 0.66
C SER A 111 29.44 -4.59 -0.79
N THR A 112 29.53 -5.80 -1.35
CA THR A 112 29.05 -6.06 -2.71
C THR A 112 27.53 -5.95 -2.82
N MET A 113 26.78 -6.43 -1.81
CA MET A 113 25.32 -6.26 -1.76
C MET A 113 24.92 -4.77 -1.72
N LEU A 114 25.75 -3.91 -1.12
CA LEU A 114 25.46 -2.48 -0.98
C LEU A 114 25.63 -1.69 -2.29
N VAL A 115 26.32 -2.23 -3.30
CA VAL A 115 26.38 -1.63 -4.65
C VAL A 115 24.97 -1.42 -5.22
N PHE A 116 24.02 -2.30 -4.88
CA PHE A 116 22.62 -2.15 -5.29
C PHE A 116 21.93 -0.93 -4.66
N VAL A 117 22.29 -0.57 -3.42
CA VAL A 117 21.78 0.62 -2.73
C VAL A 117 22.20 1.88 -3.49
N ASP A 118 23.50 2.00 -3.78
CA ASP A 118 24.05 3.11 -4.55
C ASP A 118 23.41 3.21 -5.94
N ALA A 119 23.15 2.08 -6.60
CA ALA A 119 22.50 2.06 -7.91
C ALA A 119 21.04 2.54 -7.85
N ILE A 120 20.26 2.12 -6.85
CA ILE A 120 18.86 2.54 -6.66
C ILE A 120 18.75 4.03 -6.30
N VAL A 121 19.66 4.54 -5.48
CA VAL A 121 19.70 5.97 -5.13
C VAL A 121 19.82 6.84 -6.40
N GLN A 122 20.52 6.35 -7.43
CA GLN A 122 20.71 7.05 -8.70
C GLN A 122 19.54 6.92 -9.70
N VAL A 123 18.57 6.04 -9.47
CA VAL A 123 17.37 5.91 -10.34
C VAL A 123 16.53 7.19 -10.29
N LYS A 124 16.21 7.82 -11.43
CA LYS A 124 15.50 9.12 -11.45
C LYS A 124 13.99 8.94 -11.67
N ARG A 125 13.34 8.19 -10.78
CA ARG A 125 11.92 7.82 -10.90
C ARG A 125 11.20 7.91 -9.56
N GLU A 126 9.96 8.36 -9.55
CA GLU A 126 9.19 8.53 -8.30
C GLU A 126 8.68 7.20 -7.75
N GLU A 127 8.49 6.22 -8.62
CA GLU A 127 7.96 4.89 -8.30
C GLU A 127 8.96 4.02 -7.50
N LYS A 128 10.22 4.46 -7.39
CA LYS A 128 11.26 3.76 -6.61
C LYS A 128 11.11 3.97 -5.09
N LEU A 129 10.25 4.89 -4.64
CA LEU A 129 10.09 5.21 -3.22
C LEU A 129 9.70 3.97 -2.39
N LEU A 130 8.84 3.11 -2.94
CA LEU A 130 8.44 1.85 -2.31
C LEU A 130 9.66 0.94 -2.04
N ALA A 131 10.46 0.72 -3.08
CA ALA A 131 11.68 -0.06 -3.03
C ALA A 131 12.65 0.48 -1.98
N MET A 132 12.92 1.80 -2.01
CA MET A 132 13.84 2.44 -1.06
C MET A 132 13.37 2.31 0.39
N LEU A 133 12.07 2.47 0.67
CA LEU A 133 11.53 2.31 2.03
C LEU A 133 11.71 0.89 2.57
N GLN A 134 11.53 -0.12 1.72
CA GLN A 134 11.73 -1.52 2.13
C GLN A 134 13.21 -1.84 2.35
N MET A 135 14.09 -1.38 1.46
CA MET A 135 15.54 -1.52 1.61
C MET A 135 16.03 -0.82 2.88
N TYR A 136 15.51 0.37 3.18
CA TYR A 136 15.84 1.11 4.39
C TYR A 136 15.53 0.30 5.66
N ILE A 137 14.33 -0.28 5.74
CA ILE A 137 13.95 -1.14 6.87
C ILE A 137 14.91 -2.34 7.00
N CYS A 138 15.27 -2.97 5.89
CA CYS A 138 16.20 -4.11 5.87
C CYS A 138 17.61 -3.71 6.34
N LEU A 139 18.14 -2.58 5.86
CA LEU A 139 19.46 -2.08 6.24
C LEU A 139 19.53 -1.69 7.72
N CYS A 140 18.49 -1.02 8.24
CA CYS A 140 18.39 -0.73 9.68
C CYS A 140 18.39 -2.02 10.51
N SER A 141 17.62 -3.03 10.10
CA SER A 141 17.61 -4.34 10.78
C SER A 141 18.97 -5.02 10.73
N ALA A 142 19.70 -4.94 9.62
CA ALA A 142 21.03 -5.51 9.48
C ALA A 142 22.07 -4.77 10.36
N SER A 143 22.03 -3.44 10.39
CA SER A 143 22.93 -2.61 11.21
C SER A 143 22.71 -2.87 12.71
N ASP A 144 21.46 -3.00 13.13
CA ASP A 144 21.10 -3.34 14.52
C ASP A 144 21.59 -4.75 14.91
N ALA A 145 21.46 -5.72 14.00
CA ALA A 145 22.01 -7.06 14.20
C ALA A 145 23.54 -7.02 14.36
N MET A 146 24.25 -6.25 13.53
CA MET A 146 25.70 -6.06 13.66
C MET A 146 26.08 -5.40 15.00
N SER A 147 25.32 -4.40 15.43
CA SER A 147 25.53 -3.72 16.72
C SER A 147 25.34 -4.68 17.90
N THR A 148 24.32 -5.55 17.82
CA THR A 148 24.07 -6.59 18.82
C THR A 148 25.20 -7.60 18.86
N MET A 149 25.64 -8.10 17.70
CA MET A 149 26.77 -9.03 17.59
C MET A 149 28.06 -8.40 18.14
N HIS A 150 28.34 -7.14 17.82
CA HIS A 150 29.48 -6.40 18.37
C HIS A 150 29.48 -6.40 19.91
N ALA A 151 28.33 -6.16 20.54
CA ALA A 151 28.23 -6.10 22.00
C ALA A 151 28.48 -7.45 22.70
N VAL A 152 28.16 -8.57 22.05
CA VAL A 152 28.22 -9.92 22.66
C VAL A 152 29.43 -10.75 22.22
N SER A 153 30.21 -10.27 21.24
CA SER A 153 31.31 -11.04 20.64
C SER A 153 32.66 -10.80 21.30
N ASN A 154 33.58 -11.73 21.10
CA ASN A 154 34.99 -11.62 21.51
C ASN A 154 35.73 -10.53 20.71
N TRP A 155 36.80 -9.97 21.29
CA TRP A 155 37.58 -8.86 20.71
C TRP A 155 37.99 -9.06 19.24
N ASP A 156 38.35 -10.28 18.84
CA ASP A 156 38.80 -10.58 17.47
C ASP A 156 37.71 -10.41 16.40
N ALA A 157 36.43 -10.55 16.75
CA ALA A 157 35.30 -10.39 15.83
C ALA A 157 34.63 -9.01 15.96
N GLN A 158 34.85 -8.30 17.08
CA GLN A 158 34.24 -6.98 17.33
C GLN A 158 34.59 -5.95 16.25
N SER A 159 35.86 -5.85 15.86
CA SER A 159 36.29 -4.88 14.84
C SER A 159 35.56 -5.06 13.50
N ILE A 160 35.26 -6.31 13.13
CA ILE A 160 34.57 -6.66 11.87
C ILE A 160 33.09 -6.34 11.95
N PHE A 161 32.41 -6.69 13.04
CA PHE A 161 31.00 -6.32 13.23
C PHE A 161 30.83 -4.80 13.23
N LYS A 162 31.79 -4.08 13.82
CA LYS A 162 31.82 -2.62 13.76
C LYS A 162 32.01 -2.13 12.32
N GLU A 163 33.00 -2.63 11.59
CA GLU A 163 33.27 -2.23 10.20
C GLU A 163 32.04 -2.44 9.29
N ILE A 164 31.40 -3.61 9.38
CA ILE A 164 30.19 -3.91 8.61
C ILE A 164 29.03 -3.02 9.08
N GLY A 165 28.86 -2.83 10.39
CA GLY A 165 27.84 -1.96 10.97
C GLY A 165 27.97 -0.50 10.50
N ASP A 166 29.18 0.05 10.57
CA ASP A 166 29.51 1.42 10.13
C ASP A 166 29.23 1.58 8.61
N THR A 167 29.56 0.56 7.82
CA THR A 167 29.28 0.55 6.37
C THR A 167 27.77 0.56 6.10
N LEU A 168 27.00 -0.28 6.80
CA LEU A 168 25.54 -0.33 6.68
C LEU A 168 24.92 1.00 7.11
N GLU A 169 25.41 1.62 8.18
CA GLU A 169 24.91 2.90 8.67
C GLU A 169 25.15 4.04 7.68
N GLY A 170 26.32 4.06 7.02
CA GLY A 170 26.58 5.00 5.92
C GLY A 170 25.53 4.91 4.80
N GLU A 171 25.19 3.70 4.38
CA GLU A 171 24.16 3.46 3.36
C GLU A 171 22.73 3.79 3.83
N VAL A 172 22.41 3.51 5.10
CA VAL A 172 21.14 3.94 5.73
C VAL A 172 20.97 5.46 5.63
N GLY A 173 22.04 6.21 5.92
CA GLY A 173 22.07 7.67 5.82
C GLY A 173 21.79 8.18 4.40
N LYS A 174 22.54 7.68 3.41
CA LYS A 174 22.35 8.02 1.99
C LYS A 174 20.93 7.71 1.51
N LEU A 175 20.43 6.52 1.85
CA LEU A 175 19.11 6.08 1.41
C LEU A 175 17.99 6.93 2.04
N MET A 176 18.13 7.31 3.31
CA MET A 176 17.20 8.24 3.97
C MET A 176 17.13 9.59 3.26
N GLU A 177 18.26 10.16 2.88
CA GLU A 177 18.29 11.43 2.13
C GLU A 177 17.59 11.28 0.77
N SER A 178 17.86 10.20 0.04
CA SER A 178 17.19 9.92 -1.23
C SER A 178 15.67 9.72 -1.08
N ILE A 179 15.23 9.06 -0.02
CA ILE A 179 13.81 8.91 0.34
C ILE A 179 13.17 10.28 0.56
N CYS A 180 13.81 11.15 1.34
CA CYS A 180 13.31 12.51 1.60
C CYS A 180 13.17 13.32 0.30
N GLU A 181 14.18 13.30 -0.58
CA GLU A 181 14.14 14.04 -1.83
C GLU A 181 13.08 13.48 -2.80
N THR A 182 12.95 12.16 -2.88
CA THR A 182 11.93 11.51 -3.71
C THR A 182 10.52 11.83 -3.19
N MET A 183 10.32 11.86 -1.87
CA MET A 183 9.04 12.23 -1.26
C MET A 183 8.66 13.70 -1.54
N LYS A 184 9.63 14.63 -1.50
CA LYS A 184 9.41 16.03 -1.89
C LYS A 184 9.00 16.15 -3.36
N LEU A 185 9.71 15.45 -4.25
CA LEU A 185 9.40 15.43 -5.69
C LEU A 185 8.00 14.87 -5.95
N LEU A 186 7.65 13.77 -5.28
CA LEU A 186 6.32 13.19 -5.34
C LEU A 186 5.28 14.21 -4.88
N SER A 187 5.45 14.81 -3.70
CA SER A 187 4.51 15.85 -3.22
C SER A 187 4.30 16.96 -4.24
N TRP A 188 5.38 17.51 -4.80
CA TRP A 188 5.29 18.58 -5.79
C TRP A 188 4.53 18.13 -7.06
N THR A 189 4.80 16.91 -7.52
CA THR A 189 4.15 16.33 -8.71
C THR A 189 2.66 16.11 -8.47
N LEU A 190 2.32 15.60 -7.29
CA LEU A 190 0.95 15.35 -6.87
C LEU A 190 0.18 16.67 -6.68
N ASP A 191 0.81 17.73 -6.13
CA ASP A 191 0.23 19.08 -6.02
C ASP A 191 -0.02 19.73 -7.38
N LYS A 192 0.89 19.54 -8.34
CA LYS A 192 0.71 20.08 -9.70
C LYS A 192 -0.44 19.39 -10.45
N LYS A 193 -0.62 18.09 -10.23
CA LYS A 193 -1.65 17.29 -10.91
C LYS A 193 -3.02 17.33 -10.23
N LEU A 194 -3.16 18.01 -9.09
CA LEU A 194 -4.38 18.05 -8.27
C LEU A 194 -5.65 18.43 -9.06
N ASN A 195 -5.53 19.33 -10.05
CA ASN A 195 -6.66 19.78 -10.87
C ASN A 195 -7.02 18.80 -12.00
N SER A 196 -6.04 18.01 -12.47
CA SER A 196 -6.27 16.94 -13.47
C SER A 196 -7.11 15.81 -12.88
N TRP A 197 -6.91 15.49 -11.59
CA TRP A 197 -7.51 14.30 -10.99
C TRP A 197 -8.98 14.45 -10.63
N ALA A 198 -9.46 15.67 -10.38
CA ALA A 198 -10.91 15.88 -10.19
C ALA A 198 -11.69 15.33 -11.40
N THR A 199 -11.14 15.48 -12.61
CA THR A 199 -11.75 14.93 -13.83
C THR A 199 -11.60 13.42 -13.95
N GLU A 200 -10.47 12.84 -13.52
CA GLU A 200 -10.24 11.37 -13.52
C GLU A 200 -11.10 10.64 -12.47
N ILE A 201 -11.31 11.25 -11.30
CA ILE A 201 -12.16 10.70 -10.23
C ILE A 201 -13.63 10.67 -10.67
N LEU A 202 -14.11 11.74 -11.31
CA LEU A 202 -15.48 11.80 -11.84
C LEU A 202 -15.74 10.73 -12.94
N GLY A 203 -14.72 10.38 -13.73
CA GLY A 203 -14.80 9.34 -14.75
C GLY A 203 -14.57 7.91 -14.25
N GLY A 204 -14.12 7.73 -13.00
CA GLY A 204 -13.61 6.46 -12.46
C GLY A 204 -14.65 5.48 -11.90
N GLY A 205 -15.94 5.74 -12.06
CA GLY A 205 -17.01 4.82 -11.66
C GLY A 205 -17.05 4.47 -10.15
N GLY A 206 -16.59 5.37 -9.29
CA GLY A 206 -16.57 5.18 -7.83
C GLY A 206 -15.40 4.37 -7.26
N GLN A 207 -14.42 3.99 -8.09
CA GLN A 207 -13.24 3.26 -7.61
C GLN A 207 -12.24 4.15 -6.84
N VAL A 208 -11.52 3.56 -5.88
CA VAL A 208 -10.42 4.25 -5.17
C VAL A 208 -9.32 4.61 -6.17
N HIS A 209 -9.03 5.91 -6.28
CA HIS A 209 -8.01 6.43 -7.19
C HIS A 209 -6.62 5.84 -6.91
N LYS A 210 -5.87 5.50 -7.96
CA LYS A 210 -4.53 4.88 -7.88
C LYS A 210 -3.55 5.65 -6.99
N ASN A 211 -3.61 7.00 -7.01
CA ASN A 211 -2.72 7.83 -6.20
C ASN A 211 -3.07 7.81 -4.71
N ILE A 212 -4.35 7.65 -4.37
CA ILE A 212 -4.76 7.45 -2.97
C ILE A 212 -4.17 6.13 -2.46
N ARG A 213 -4.27 5.06 -3.26
CA ARG A 213 -3.68 3.75 -2.92
C ARG A 213 -2.18 3.87 -2.71
N LEU A 214 -1.46 4.46 -3.65
CA LEU A 214 0.00 4.68 -3.55
C LEU A 214 0.39 5.48 -2.29
N MET A 215 -0.31 6.57 -1.99
CA MET A 215 -0.04 7.39 -0.81
C MET A 215 -0.29 6.63 0.50
N VAL A 216 -1.34 5.81 0.56
CA VAL A 216 -1.60 4.95 1.72
C VAL A 216 -0.49 3.91 1.90
N ASP A 217 -0.05 3.27 0.81
CA ASP A 217 1.04 2.29 0.85
C ASP A 217 2.34 2.93 1.38
N TYR A 218 2.67 4.14 0.93
CA TYR A 218 3.80 4.90 1.46
C TYR A 218 3.63 5.24 2.94
N VAL A 219 2.45 5.69 3.39
CA VAL A 219 2.18 5.99 4.79
C VAL A 219 2.35 4.74 5.68
N VAL A 220 1.87 3.58 5.23
CA VAL A 220 2.03 2.31 5.95
C VAL A 220 3.51 1.94 6.10
N LEU A 221 4.30 2.04 5.03
CA LEU A 221 5.72 1.73 5.08
C LEU A 221 6.52 2.73 5.89
N MET A 222 6.24 4.03 5.77
CA MET A 222 6.86 5.06 6.60
C MET A 222 6.55 4.86 8.10
N ARG A 223 5.32 4.42 8.45
CA ARG A 223 5.00 4.06 9.84
C ARG A 223 5.79 2.85 10.32
N LYS A 224 5.96 1.83 9.47
CA LYS A 224 6.82 0.67 9.79
C LYS A 224 8.28 1.09 10.00
N ALA A 225 8.82 1.92 9.10
CA ALA A 225 10.18 2.45 9.22
C ALA A 225 10.33 3.28 10.50
N ARG A 226 9.36 4.15 10.83
CA ARG A 226 9.35 4.94 12.07
C ARG A 226 9.29 4.07 13.33
N ALA A 227 8.46 3.01 13.33
CA ALA A 227 8.36 2.10 14.47
C ALA A 227 9.71 1.40 14.73
N TRP A 228 10.40 0.99 13.66
CA TRP A 228 11.76 0.45 13.74
C TRP A 228 12.76 1.47 14.30
N THR A 229 12.75 2.71 13.81
CA THR A 229 13.70 3.75 14.26
C THR A 229 13.41 4.29 15.67
N GLN A 230 12.19 4.08 16.20
CA GLN A 230 11.83 4.44 17.57
C GLN A 230 12.39 3.47 18.61
N LEU A 231 12.47 2.17 18.27
CA LEU A 231 12.96 1.14 19.17
C LEU A 231 14.49 1.16 19.32
N ASN A 232 15.20 1.67 18.31
CA ASN A 232 16.66 1.64 18.24
C ASN A 232 17.27 3.03 18.43
N THR A 233 18.19 3.17 19.39
CA THR A 233 18.77 4.47 19.79
C THR A 233 19.56 5.17 18.69
N THR A 234 20.17 4.40 17.78
CA THR A 234 21.11 4.87 16.76
C THR A 234 20.45 5.73 15.68
N HIS A 235 19.17 5.49 15.37
CA HIS A 235 18.49 6.14 14.23
C HIS A 235 17.41 7.14 14.63
N ARG A 236 17.38 7.63 15.88
CA ARG A 236 16.33 8.51 16.39
C ARG A 236 16.09 9.77 15.55
N HIS A 237 17.14 10.30 14.90
CA HIS A 237 17.02 11.49 14.02
C HIS A 237 16.16 11.24 12.77
N SER A 238 16.07 10.00 12.29
CA SER A 238 15.23 9.61 11.16
C SER A 238 13.74 9.50 11.51
N THR A 239 13.43 9.24 12.78
CA THR A 239 12.05 9.18 13.31
C THR A 239 11.27 10.46 13.05
N ASN A 240 11.93 11.62 13.25
CA ASN A 240 11.32 12.93 13.02
C ASN A 240 11.06 13.15 11.51
N LYS A 241 11.99 12.75 10.65
CA LYS A 241 11.84 12.84 9.18
C LYS A 241 10.63 12.02 8.70
N PHE A 242 10.46 10.79 9.19
CA PHE A 242 9.27 9.98 8.85
C PHE A 242 7.98 10.58 9.40
N GLU A 243 8.00 11.14 10.61
CA GLU A 243 6.83 11.79 11.20
C GLU A 243 6.36 12.99 10.35
N ASP A 244 7.30 13.81 9.88
CA ASP A 244 7.01 14.91 8.98
C ASP A 244 6.44 14.43 7.64
N MET A 245 7.04 13.41 7.03
CA MET A 245 6.54 12.84 5.77
C MET A 245 5.17 12.19 5.92
N ILE A 246 4.91 11.46 7.02
CA ILE A 246 3.59 10.87 7.32
C ILE A 246 2.55 11.97 7.50
N ARG A 247 2.88 13.02 8.25
CA ARG A 247 2.00 14.17 8.47
C ARG A 247 1.67 14.86 7.16
N HIS A 248 2.67 15.09 6.31
CA HIS A 248 2.49 15.69 4.99
C HIS A 248 1.60 14.84 4.08
N ALA A 249 1.90 13.53 3.96
CA ALA A 249 1.10 12.59 3.19
C ALA A 249 -0.35 12.50 3.69
N THR A 250 -0.55 12.53 5.01
CA THR A 250 -1.89 12.51 5.62
C THR A 250 -2.65 13.80 5.32
N ASN A 251 -2.00 14.96 5.44
CA ASN A 251 -2.61 16.24 5.08
C ASN A 251 -2.99 16.30 3.60
N TYR A 252 -2.13 15.77 2.74
CA TYR A 252 -2.41 15.66 1.31
C TYR A 252 -3.65 14.78 1.03
N LEU A 253 -3.72 13.60 1.64
CA LEU A 253 -4.90 12.73 1.55
C LEU A 253 -6.18 13.43 2.05
N LYS A 254 -6.09 14.23 3.12
CA LYS A 254 -7.22 15.04 3.60
C LYS A 254 -7.67 16.09 2.58
N ILE A 255 -6.74 16.81 1.95
CA ILE A 255 -7.06 17.80 0.91
C ILE A 255 -7.75 17.13 -0.28
N LEU A 256 -7.31 15.93 -0.67
CA LEU A 256 -7.97 15.16 -1.73
C LEU A 256 -9.42 14.79 -1.37
N LEU A 257 -9.66 14.37 -0.13
CA LEU A 257 -11.01 14.08 0.35
C LEU A 257 -11.86 15.37 0.36
N LEU A 258 -11.34 16.47 0.91
CA LEU A 258 -12.04 17.77 0.94
C LEU A 258 -12.35 18.33 -0.47
N LYS A 259 -11.51 18.08 -1.48
CA LYS A 259 -11.84 18.47 -2.87
C LYS A 259 -12.92 17.60 -3.51
N SER A 260 -13.12 16.38 -3.02
CA SER A 260 -14.30 15.59 -3.38
C SER A 260 -15.58 16.19 -2.76
N GLU A 261 -15.49 16.80 -1.57
CA GLU A 261 -16.59 17.57 -0.96
C GLU A 261 -16.92 18.84 -1.75
N LEU A 262 -15.92 19.54 -2.33
CA LEU A 262 -16.19 20.69 -3.20
C LEU A 262 -16.96 20.35 -4.49
N CYS A 263 -17.13 19.06 -4.80
CA CYS A 263 -17.99 18.56 -5.88
C CYS A 263 -19.40 18.16 -5.38
N SER A 264 -19.73 18.36 -4.11
CA SER A 264 -21.05 18.05 -3.52
C SER A 264 -21.47 19.15 -2.53
N ASP A 265 -22.60 19.78 -2.82
CA ASP A 265 -23.15 20.95 -2.11
C ASP A 265 -23.29 20.68 -0.58
N PRO A 266 -22.94 21.64 0.31
CA PRO A 266 -22.95 21.41 1.74
C PRO A 266 -24.33 21.74 2.32
N SER A 267 -25.18 20.74 2.52
CA SER A 267 -26.30 20.87 3.45
C SER A 267 -26.72 19.53 4.06
N LEU A 268 -26.44 19.44 5.37
CA LEU A 268 -27.16 18.71 6.42
C LEU A 268 -26.80 17.24 6.70
N SER A 269 -26.73 17.01 8.01
CA SER A 269 -26.27 15.84 8.76
C SER A 269 -27.40 14.88 9.14
N GLY A 270 -27.13 13.58 9.30
CA GLY A 270 -27.77 12.79 10.35
C GLY A 270 -27.73 11.26 10.27
N HIS A 271 -26.69 10.65 10.87
CA HIS A 271 -26.63 9.48 11.78
C HIS A 271 -27.45 8.16 11.58
N PRO A 272 -26.96 7.00 12.10
CA PRO A 272 -26.63 5.84 11.27
C PRO A 272 -27.26 4.51 11.76
N SER A 273 -26.95 3.38 11.10
CA SER A 273 -27.00 2.06 11.73
C SER A 273 -26.05 1.04 11.05
N GLY A 274 -25.24 0.34 11.85
CA GLY A 274 -24.63 -0.96 11.51
C GLY A 274 -23.09 -1.02 11.38
N LEU A 275 -22.45 0.06 10.94
CA LEU A 275 -20.99 0.17 10.80
C LEU A 275 -20.49 1.42 11.51
N LYS A 276 -19.44 1.30 12.33
CA LYS A 276 -18.76 2.46 12.93
C LYS A 276 -17.90 3.14 11.87
N LEU A 277 -18.55 3.89 10.99
CA LEU A 277 -17.90 4.78 10.05
C LEU A 277 -17.30 5.97 10.81
N THR A 278 -16.27 6.61 10.25
CA THR A 278 -15.82 7.89 10.82
C THR A 278 -16.89 8.96 10.53
N PRO A 279 -17.01 10.03 11.34
CA PRO A 279 -18.00 11.09 11.11
C PRO A 279 -17.93 11.67 9.69
N GLU A 280 -16.74 11.73 9.10
CA GLU A 280 -16.53 12.16 7.73
C GLU A 280 -17.18 11.19 6.72
N CYS A 281 -16.99 9.88 6.90
CA CYS A 281 -17.60 8.86 6.05
C CYS A 281 -19.13 8.85 6.15
N GLU A 282 -19.69 9.13 7.33
CA GLU A 282 -21.14 9.28 7.51
C GLU A 282 -21.66 10.50 6.72
N ASN A 283 -20.98 11.64 6.80
CA ASN A 283 -21.36 12.84 6.03
C ASN A 283 -21.34 12.60 4.52
N TYR A 284 -20.34 11.90 3.99
CA TYR A 284 -20.29 11.56 2.56
C TYR A 284 -21.44 10.64 2.14
N LEU A 285 -21.78 9.67 2.99
CA LEU A 285 -22.89 8.75 2.75
C LEU A 285 -24.22 9.53 2.67
N ASP A 286 -24.47 10.41 3.64
CA ASP A 286 -25.66 11.25 3.68
C ASP A 286 -25.75 12.16 2.44
N SER A 287 -24.66 12.87 2.12
CA SER A 287 -24.60 13.76 0.95
C SER A 287 -24.83 13.02 -0.36
N TYR A 288 -24.28 11.82 -0.51
CA TYR A 288 -24.51 10.97 -1.67
C TYR A 288 -25.99 10.55 -1.79
N LEU A 289 -26.60 10.12 -0.68
CA LEU A 289 -27.99 9.68 -0.65
C LEU A 289 -28.94 10.83 -1.01
N ASP A 290 -28.64 12.03 -0.51
CA ASP A 290 -29.44 13.21 -0.81
C ASP A 290 -29.29 13.63 -2.28
N ALA A 291 -28.06 13.78 -2.76
CA ALA A 291 -27.80 14.16 -4.16
C ALA A 291 -28.37 13.15 -5.19
N SER A 292 -28.33 11.86 -4.88
CA SER A 292 -28.67 10.80 -5.85
C SER A 292 -30.10 10.29 -5.75
N TRP A 293 -30.63 10.14 -4.54
CA TRP A 293 -31.87 9.41 -4.29
C TRP A 293 -32.99 10.26 -3.68
N GLU A 294 -32.69 11.44 -3.12
CA GLU A 294 -33.74 12.34 -2.61
C GLU A 294 -34.68 12.78 -3.73
N ARG A 295 -34.14 13.10 -4.92
CA ARG A 295 -34.95 13.48 -6.08
C ARG A 295 -35.89 12.37 -6.54
N VAL A 296 -35.48 11.11 -6.43
CA VAL A 296 -36.34 9.97 -6.75
C VAL A 296 -37.52 9.92 -5.78
N VAL A 297 -37.23 10.01 -4.48
CA VAL A 297 -38.24 9.95 -3.41
C VAL A 297 -39.16 11.19 -3.42
N SER A 298 -38.67 12.36 -3.84
CA SER A 298 -39.48 13.60 -3.83
C SER A 298 -40.65 13.59 -4.82
N TYR A 299 -40.63 12.71 -5.83
CA TYR A 299 -41.77 12.50 -6.73
C TYR A 299 -42.94 11.79 -6.05
N ILE A 300 -42.71 11.15 -4.89
CA ILE A 300 -43.75 10.58 -4.03
C ILE A 300 -44.33 11.71 -3.15
N PRO A 301 -45.61 12.09 -3.35
CA PRO A 301 -46.25 13.13 -2.54
C PRO A 301 -46.31 12.73 -1.06
N LYS A 302 -45.88 13.63 -0.17
CA LYS A 302 -45.93 13.43 1.29
C LYS A 302 -47.30 13.72 1.91
N SER A 303 -48.24 14.28 1.15
CA SER A 303 -49.56 14.67 1.65
C SER A 303 -50.68 14.23 0.72
N ASN A 304 -51.78 13.79 1.33
CA ASN A 304 -52.99 13.41 0.63
C ASN A 304 -53.67 14.67 0.06
N PHE A 305 -53.54 14.87 -1.25
CA PHE A 305 -54.32 15.88 -1.96
C PHE A 305 -55.80 15.47 -1.97
N HIS A 306 -56.64 16.27 -1.32
CA HIS A 306 -58.09 16.11 -1.34
C HIS A 306 -58.69 16.90 -2.53
N GLY A 307 -59.30 16.21 -3.49
CA GLY A 307 -60.01 16.85 -4.60
C GLY A 307 -60.18 15.98 -5.86
N PRO A 308 -60.91 16.48 -6.89
CA PRO A 308 -61.25 15.72 -8.10
C PRO A 308 -60.03 15.30 -8.94
N LEU A 309 -58.91 16.02 -8.80
CA LEU A 309 -57.67 15.81 -9.56
C LEU A 309 -56.72 14.78 -8.92
N ARG A 310 -57.07 14.21 -7.76
CA ARG A 310 -56.22 13.26 -6.99
C ARG A 310 -55.66 12.14 -7.86
N ARG A 311 -56.51 11.50 -8.67
CA ARG A 311 -56.12 10.36 -9.51
C ARG A 311 -55.06 10.74 -10.56
N TRP A 312 -55.25 11.88 -11.22
CA TRP A 312 -54.35 12.37 -12.27
C TRP A 312 -52.98 12.77 -11.71
N ILE A 313 -52.97 13.48 -10.58
CA ILE A 313 -51.74 13.90 -9.90
C ILE A 313 -50.93 12.67 -9.49
N ASN A 314 -51.58 11.66 -8.93
CA ASN A 314 -50.96 10.43 -8.48
C ASN A 314 -50.35 9.60 -9.63
N THR A 315 -51.08 9.43 -10.74
CA THR A 315 -50.54 8.72 -11.92
C THR A 315 -49.33 9.44 -12.51
N THR A 316 -49.32 10.78 -12.49
CA THR A 316 -48.21 11.58 -13.03
C THR A 316 -46.98 11.52 -12.13
N SER A 317 -47.18 11.59 -10.81
CA SER A 317 -46.12 11.40 -9.82
C SER A 317 -45.48 10.01 -9.89
N LEU A 318 -46.30 8.97 -10.03
CA LEU A 318 -45.84 7.59 -10.15
C LEU A 318 -44.95 7.38 -11.39
N ALA A 319 -45.36 7.90 -12.54
CA ALA A 319 -44.56 7.81 -13.77
C ALA A 319 -43.22 8.55 -13.65
N LYS A 320 -43.21 9.73 -13.00
CA LYS A 320 -41.98 10.50 -12.73
C LYS A 320 -41.05 9.76 -11.76
N PHE A 321 -41.60 9.12 -10.73
CA PHE A 321 -40.85 8.27 -9.81
C PHE A 321 -40.17 7.12 -10.55
N HIS A 322 -40.91 6.35 -11.36
CA HIS A 322 -40.34 5.22 -12.10
C HIS A 322 -39.25 5.66 -13.09
N SER A 323 -39.47 6.76 -13.81
CA SER A 323 -38.45 7.29 -14.72
C SER A 323 -37.20 7.79 -13.97
N ALA A 324 -37.37 8.48 -12.86
CA ALA A 324 -36.24 8.94 -12.04
C ALA A 324 -35.47 7.76 -11.44
N PHE A 325 -36.18 6.74 -10.96
CA PHE A 325 -35.58 5.51 -10.44
C PHE A 325 -34.74 4.80 -11.49
N ASP A 326 -35.30 4.54 -12.68
CA ASP A 326 -34.57 3.82 -13.74
C ASP A 326 -33.35 4.62 -14.19
N ASN A 327 -33.49 5.94 -14.40
CA ASN A 327 -32.35 6.78 -14.75
C ASN A 327 -31.22 6.73 -13.70
N THR A 328 -31.56 6.87 -12.41
CA THR A 328 -30.57 6.79 -11.32
C THR A 328 -29.95 5.39 -11.24
N TYR A 329 -30.76 4.33 -11.35
CA TYR A 329 -30.29 2.96 -11.34
C TYR A 329 -29.32 2.67 -12.49
N GLN A 330 -29.68 3.01 -13.73
CA GLN A 330 -28.82 2.79 -14.90
C GLN A 330 -27.50 3.55 -14.79
N ALA A 331 -27.52 4.78 -14.25
CA ALA A 331 -26.32 5.57 -14.04
C ALA A 331 -25.36 4.94 -13.02
N GLN A 332 -25.90 4.24 -12.01
CA GLN A 332 -25.13 3.73 -10.87
C GLN A 332 -24.86 2.22 -10.93
N LYS A 333 -25.52 1.47 -11.82
CA LYS A 333 -25.40 0.01 -11.93
C LYS A 333 -23.95 -0.46 -12.14
N PHE A 334 -23.16 0.31 -12.88
CA PHE A 334 -21.76 -0.02 -13.18
C PHE A 334 -20.75 0.65 -12.24
N TRP A 335 -21.21 1.35 -11.21
CA TRP A 335 -20.31 1.88 -10.21
C TRP A 335 -19.76 0.72 -9.37
N LYS A 336 -18.60 0.90 -8.78
CA LYS A 336 -17.97 -0.10 -7.91
C LYS A 336 -17.64 0.50 -6.57
N VAL A 337 -18.15 -0.10 -5.49
CA VAL A 337 -17.72 0.21 -4.13
C VAL A 337 -16.85 -0.94 -3.64
N PRO A 338 -15.51 -0.82 -3.53
CA PRO A 338 -14.64 -1.95 -3.22
C PRO A 338 -14.86 -2.58 -1.84
N GLU A 339 -15.21 -1.77 -0.84
CA GLU A 339 -15.40 -2.23 0.55
C GLU A 339 -16.77 -2.93 0.70
N PRO A 340 -16.83 -4.25 0.96
CA PRO A 340 -18.09 -5.01 0.98
C PRO A 340 -19.07 -4.52 2.04
N ARG A 341 -18.56 -4.11 3.20
CA ARG A 341 -19.40 -3.63 4.31
C ARG A 341 -20.09 -2.31 3.98
N LEU A 342 -19.35 -1.36 3.40
CA LEU A 342 -19.89 -0.09 2.93
C LEU A 342 -20.88 -0.30 1.79
N ARG A 343 -20.57 -1.21 0.87
CA ARG A 343 -21.47 -1.59 -0.23
C ARG A 343 -22.80 -2.12 0.29
N SER A 344 -22.75 -3.05 1.25
CA SER A 344 -23.95 -3.60 1.89
C SER A 344 -24.76 -2.51 2.58
N LEU A 345 -24.10 -1.62 3.34
CA LEU A 345 -24.75 -0.51 4.03
C LEU A 345 -25.44 0.47 3.06
N LEU A 346 -24.77 0.82 1.96
CA LEU A 346 -25.32 1.68 0.91
C LEU A 346 -26.60 1.08 0.32
N ARG A 347 -26.55 -0.21 -0.05
CA ARG A 347 -27.72 -0.93 -0.59
C ARG A 347 -28.87 -0.95 0.41
N GLU A 348 -28.59 -1.34 1.65
CA GLU A 348 -29.59 -1.41 2.71
C GLU A 348 -30.24 -0.03 2.93
N THR A 349 -29.43 1.03 2.97
CA THR A 349 -29.91 2.40 3.20
C THR A 349 -30.75 2.91 2.02
N ILE A 350 -30.33 2.67 0.77
CA ILE A 350 -31.09 3.05 -0.43
C ILE A 350 -32.40 2.27 -0.50
N ILE A 351 -32.35 0.94 -0.31
CA ILE A 351 -33.54 0.08 -0.28
C ILE A 351 -34.51 0.57 0.78
N LYS A 352 -34.04 0.75 2.03
CA LYS A 352 -34.87 1.24 3.13
C LYS A 352 -35.49 2.60 2.81
N ARG A 353 -34.75 3.53 2.21
CA ARG A 353 -35.25 4.88 1.89
C ARG A 353 -36.24 4.88 0.73
N VAL A 354 -35.89 4.25 -0.39
CA VAL A 354 -36.67 4.30 -1.64
C VAL A 354 -37.86 3.33 -1.60
N ILE A 355 -37.64 2.08 -1.20
CA ILE A 355 -38.68 1.05 -1.21
C ILE A 355 -39.71 1.27 -0.11
N SER A 356 -39.32 1.76 1.07
CA SER A 356 -40.30 2.10 2.12
C SER A 356 -41.21 3.24 1.69
N ALA A 357 -40.65 4.34 1.16
CA ALA A 357 -41.44 5.45 0.64
C ALA A 357 -42.40 5.01 -0.48
N TYR A 358 -41.93 4.13 -1.37
CA TYR A 358 -42.74 3.59 -2.44
C TYR A 358 -43.88 2.68 -1.94
N ASN A 359 -43.59 1.79 -1.00
CA ASN A 359 -44.60 0.92 -0.41
C ASN A 359 -45.66 1.70 0.37
N ASP A 360 -45.25 2.71 1.13
CA ASP A 360 -46.19 3.55 1.88
C ASP A 360 -47.11 4.31 0.92
N TYR A 361 -46.58 4.82 -0.19
CA TYR A 361 -47.37 5.42 -1.26
C TYR A 361 -48.38 4.44 -1.89
N LEU A 362 -47.98 3.21 -2.18
CA LEU A 362 -48.88 2.21 -2.75
C LEU A 362 -50.00 1.81 -1.77
N LYS A 363 -49.70 1.72 -0.46
CA LYS A 363 -50.72 1.45 0.57
C LYS A 363 -51.78 2.56 0.66
N GLU A 364 -51.39 3.82 0.48
CA GLU A 364 -52.32 4.96 0.45
C GLU A 364 -53.12 5.06 -0.86
N HIS A 365 -52.68 4.35 -1.91
CA HIS A 365 -53.29 4.33 -3.23
C HIS A 365 -53.50 2.90 -3.78
N PRO A 366 -54.39 2.08 -3.19
CA PRO A 366 -54.64 0.70 -3.61
C PRO A 366 -55.08 0.56 -5.08
N GLU A 367 -55.64 1.63 -5.65
CA GLU A 367 -56.00 1.71 -7.07
C GLU A 367 -54.80 1.63 -8.01
N LEU A 368 -53.61 2.06 -7.55
CA LEU A 368 -52.36 2.00 -8.30
C LEU A 368 -51.62 0.68 -8.06
N GLU A 369 -51.72 0.11 -6.85
CA GLU A 369 -51.07 -1.15 -6.48
C GLU A 369 -51.40 -2.29 -7.48
N LYS A 370 -52.68 -2.40 -7.87
CA LYS A 370 -53.14 -3.39 -8.87
C LYS A 370 -52.44 -3.25 -10.22
N SER A 371 -52.09 -2.03 -10.63
CA SER A 371 -51.40 -1.76 -11.90
C SER A 371 -49.90 -2.07 -11.89
N VAL A 372 -49.32 -2.20 -10.69
CA VAL A 372 -47.87 -2.38 -10.48
C VAL A 372 -47.51 -3.82 -10.09
N SER A 373 -48.45 -4.56 -9.50
CA SER A 373 -48.24 -5.86 -8.84
C SER A 373 -47.63 -7.00 -9.68
N GLY A 374 -47.45 -6.85 -11.00
CA GLY A 374 -46.97 -7.93 -11.89
C GLY A 374 -45.88 -7.54 -12.91
N GLY A 375 -45.25 -6.37 -12.79
CA GLY A 375 -44.26 -5.88 -13.77
C GLY A 375 -42.91 -5.49 -13.16
N SER A 376 -42.02 -4.92 -13.98
CA SER A 376 -40.71 -4.38 -13.57
C SER A 376 -40.76 -3.32 -12.47
N ASN A 377 -41.94 -2.72 -12.27
CA ASN A 377 -42.19 -1.69 -11.27
C ASN A 377 -42.65 -2.27 -9.92
N CYS A 378 -42.74 -3.59 -9.78
CA CYS A 378 -43.08 -4.25 -8.53
C CYS A 378 -42.03 -3.93 -7.45
N PRO A 379 -42.43 -3.58 -6.20
CA PRO A 379 -41.49 -3.27 -5.13
C PRO A 379 -40.40 -4.32 -4.92
N LYS A 380 -40.73 -5.61 -5.02
CA LYS A 380 -39.78 -6.72 -4.88
C LYS A 380 -38.71 -6.71 -5.97
N VAL A 381 -39.10 -6.47 -7.22
CA VAL A 381 -38.18 -6.41 -8.36
C VAL A 381 -37.26 -5.18 -8.23
N MET A 382 -37.81 -4.05 -7.82
CA MET A 382 -37.02 -2.83 -7.56
C MET A 382 -36.01 -3.03 -6.42
N GLU A 383 -36.42 -3.72 -5.35
CA GLU A 383 -35.53 -4.09 -4.23
C GLU A 383 -34.38 -5.01 -4.69
N GLU A 384 -34.69 -6.04 -5.47
CA GLU A 384 -33.68 -6.93 -6.07
C GLU A 384 -32.69 -6.15 -6.95
N MET A 385 -33.19 -5.26 -7.81
CA MET A 385 -32.34 -4.39 -8.65
C MET A 385 -31.40 -3.54 -7.79
N LEU A 386 -31.90 -2.87 -6.75
CA LEU A 386 -31.08 -2.08 -5.83
C LEU A 386 -30.04 -2.94 -5.09
N GLY A 387 -30.37 -4.20 -4.80
CA GLY A 387 -29.46 -5.19 -4.22
C GLY A 387 -28.24 -5.50 -5.09
N GLU A 388 -28.30 -5.25 -6.39
CA GLU A 388 -27.20 -5.47 -7.35
C GLU A 388 -26.32 -4.23 -7.58
N LEU A 389 -26.72 -3.05 -7.09
CA LEU A 389 -25.95 -1.81 -7.30
C LEU A 389 -24.54 -1.92 -6.73
N PHE A 390 -23.56 -1.32 -7.39
CA PHE A 390 -22.17 -1.22 -6.91
C PHE A 390 -21.28 -2.49 -7.06
N GLU A 391 -21.70 -3.48 -7.85
CA GLU A 391 -20.89 -4.68 -8.19
C GLU A 391 -19.95 -4.47 -9.41
N GLY A 392 -19.99 -3.30 -10.07
CA GLY A 392 -19.35 -3.00 -11.37
C GLY A 392 -17.85 -3.27 -11.50
#